data_AF-A0A7V5CZ73-F1
#
_entry.id   AF-A0A7V5CZ73-F1
#
_cell.length_a   1.000
_cell.length_b   1.000
_cell.length_c   1.000
_cell.angle_alpha   90.00
_cell.angle_beta   90.00
_cell.angle_gamma   90.00
#
_symmetry.space_group_name_H-M   'P 1'
#
loop_
_entity.id
_entity.type
_entity.pdbx_description
1 polymer ?
#
loop_
_entity_poly.entity_id
_entity_poly.type
_entity_poly.pdbx_seq_one_letter_code
_entity_poly.pdbx_strand_id
1 'polypeptide(L)'
;MGAPLSEAELKERLLRENPEYRRLAAEHKSYDDQLEDLANKHYLSEEEQLREKMLKKKKLLLKDQMYSIVQKARKEMEESSC
;
A
#
# COMPACT_ATOMS: atom_id res chain seq x y z
N MET A 1 26.11 -4.18 -13.62
CA MET A 1 24.70 -4.55 -13.35
C MET A 1 24.18 -3.53 -12.35
N GLY A 2 23.24 -2.69 -12.78
CA GLY A 2 22.61 -1.72 -11.87
C GLY A 2 21.92 -2.48 -10.74
N ALA A 3 22.25 -2.15 -9.50
CA ALA A 3 21.54 -2.70 -8.35
C ALA A 3 20.04 -2.48 -8.56
N PRO A 4 19.17 -3.46 -8.29
CA PRO A 4 17.75 -3.17 -8.24
C PRO A 4 17.61 -2.08 -7.18
N LEU A 5 17.10 -0.90 -7.57
CA LEU A 5 16.63 0.10 -6.63
C LEU A 5 15.81 -0.65 -5.59
N SER A 6 16.26 -0.63 -4.34
CA SER A 6 15.58 -1.33 -3.26
C SER A 6 14.13 -0.87 -3.25
N GLU A 7 13.19 -1.74 -2.90
CA GLU A 7 11.77 -1.36 -2.83
C GLU A 7 11.58 -0.08 -1.99
N ALA A 8 12.40 0.13 -0.97
CA ALA A 8 12.40 1.36 -0.18
C ALA A 8 12.69 2.61 -1.02
N GLU A 9 13.74 2.59 -1.86
CA GLU A 9 14.14 3.72 -2.72
C GLU A 9 13.06 4.02 -3.77
N LEU A 10 12.50 2.97 -4.40
CA LEU A 10 11.46 3.13 -5.40
C LEU A 10 10.19 3.74 -4.78
N LYS A 11 9.84 3.29 -3.57
CA LYS A 11 8.73 3.84 -2.79
C LYS A 11 8.98 5.29 -2.39
N GLU A 12 10.18 5.65 -1.97
CA GLU A 12 10.51 7.02 -1.58
C GLU A 12 10.42 7.99 -2.77
N ARG A 13 10.93 7.58 -3.93
CA ARG A 13 10.73 8.30 -5.19
C ARG A 13 9.25 8.44 -5.53
N LEU A 14 8.50 7.35 -5.50
CA LEU A 14 7.05 7.36 -5.73
C LEU A 14 6.30 8.24 -4.74
N LEU A 15 6.70 8.30 -3.47
CA LEU A 15 6.11 9.21 -2.47
C LEU A 15 6.35 10.69 -2.78
N ARG A 16 7.38 10.99 -3.58
CA ARG A 16 7.77 12.34 -3.99
C ARG A 16 7.20 12.72 -5.36
N GLU A 17 7.28 11.81 -6.32
CA GLU A 17 6.88 12.01 -7.71
C GLU A 17 5.40 11.66 -7.93
N ASN A 18 4.85 10.71 -7.16
CA ASN A 18 3.48 10.21 -7.33
C ASN A 18 2.59 10.49 -6.10
N PRO A 19 1.72 11.52 -6.15
CA PRO A 19 0.84 11.86 -5.05
C PRO A 19 -0.20 10.77 -4.74
N GLU A 20 -0.54 9.91 -5.71
CA GLU A 20 -1.44 8.77 -5.45
C GLU A 20 -0.78 7.75 -4.53
N TYR A 21 0.49 7.44 -4.74
CA TYR A 21 1.23 6.52 -3.88
C TYR A 21 1.26 6.99 -2.43
N ARG A 22 1.45 8.30 -2.22
CA ARG A 22 1.38 8.92 -0.89
C ARG A 22 0.01 8.76 -0.23
N ARG A 23 -1.08 8.94 -0.98
CA ARG A 23 -2.44 8.74 -0.46
C ARG A 23 -2.69 7.28 -0.11
N LEU A 24 -2.32 6.35 -0.99
CA LEU A 24 -2.46 4.92 -0.75
C LEU A 24 -1.67 4.46 0.47
N ALA A 25 -0.44 4.96 0.67
CA ALA A 25 0.36 4.66 1.85
C ALA A 25 -0.28 5.19 3.15
N ALA A 26 -0.86 6.40 3.11
CA ALA A 26 -1.58 6.97 4.25
C ALA A 26 -2.86 6.17 4.57
N GLU A 27 -3.66 5.80 3.56
CA GLU A 27 -4.83 4.93 3.74
C GLU A 27 -4.43 3.55 4.26
N HIS A 28 -3.35 2.96 3.73
CA HIS A 28 -2.88 1.66 4.18
C HIS A 28 -2.54 1.69 5.67
N LYS A 29 -1.86 2.74 6.13
CA LYS A 29 -1.55 2.93 7.55
C LYS A 29 -2.83 3.08 8.38
N SER A 30 -3.75 3.93 7.96
CA SER A 30 -5.04 4.11 8.63
C SER A 30 -5.87 2.83 8.73
N TYR A 31 -5.85 1.97 7.69
CA TYR A 31 -6.49 0.66 7.74
C TYR A 31 -5.73 -0.34 8.61
N ASP A 32 -4.41 -0.24 8.73
CA ASP A 32 -3.61 -1.00 9.71
C ASP A 32 -4.02 -0.65 11.13
N ASP A 33 -4.06 0.64 11.47
CA ASP A 33 -4.47 1.14 12.79
C ASP A 33 -5.90 0.68 13.13
N GLN A 34 -6.84 0.77 12.18
CA GLN A 34 -8.21 0.27 12.38
C GLN A 34 -8.27 -1.25 12.55
N LEU A 35 -7.45 -2.00 11.82
CA LEU A 35 -7.36 -3.46 11.97
C LEU A 35 -6.73 -3.83 13.31
N GLU A 36 -5.74 -3.09 13.79
CA GLU A 36 -5.13 -3.29 15.11
C GLU A 36 -6.10 -2.97 16.25
N ASP A 37 -6.91 -1.91 16.14
CA ASP A 37 -7.95 -1.61 17.13
C ASP A 37 -8.98 -2.75 17.23
N LEU A 38 -9.42 -3.25 16.07
CA LEU A 38 -10.31 -4.40 15.99
C LEU A 38 -9.63 -5.67 16.52
N ALA A 39 -8.38 -5.94 16.14
CA ALA A 39 -7.65 -7.12 16.59
C ALA A 39 -7.35 -7.09 18.10
N ASN A 40 -7.17 -5.91 18.70
CA ASN A 40 -7.02 -5.75 20.14
C ASN A 40 -8.32 -5.99 20.92
N LYS A 41 -9.48 -5.85 20.28
CA LYS A 41 -10.76 -6.17 20.92
C LYS A 41 -10.93 -7.68 20.99
N HIS A 42 -10.85 -8.20 22.22
CA HIS A 42 -11.01 -9.64 22.51
C HIS A 42 -12.40 -10.20 22.14
N TYR A 43 -13.42 -9.33 22.06
CA TYR A 43 -14.78 -9.68 21.63
C TYR A 43 -15.21 -8.79 20.48
N LEU A 44 -14.90 -9.22 19.25
CA LEU A 44 -15.41 -8.59 18.05
C LEU A 44 -16.86 -9.01 17.82
N SER A 45 -17.78 -8.05 17.78
CA SER A 45 -19.15 -8.30 17.35
C SER A 45 -19.21 -8.71 15.87
N GLU A 46 -20.29 -9.35 15.40
CA GLU A 46 -20.42 -9.77 13.99
C GLU A 46 -20.17 -8.62 13.00
N GLU A 47 -20.67 -7.42 13.31
CA GLU A 47 -20.43 -6.21 12.53
C GLU A 47 -18.95 -5.80 12.47
N GLU A 48 -18.21 -6.01 13.56
CA GLU A 48 -16.78 -5.71 13.66
C GLU A 48 -15.95 -6.75 12.92
N GLN A 49 -16.30 -8.04 12.98
CA GLN A 49 -15.67 -9.08 12.15
C GLN A 49 -15.88 -8.83 10.65
N LEU A 50 -17.08 -8.38 10.26
CA LEU A 50 -17.37 -8.00 8.88
C LEU A 50 -16.55 -6.78 8.46
N ARG A 51 -16.43 -5.78 9.35
CA ARG A 51 -15.53 -4.63 9.17
C ARG A 51 -14.08 -5.07 9.01
N GLU A 52 -13.57 -5.98 9.84
CA GLU A 52 -12.21 -6.50 9.73
C GLU A 52 -11.97 -7.19 8.37
N LYS A 53 -12.91 -8.03 7.92
CA LYS A 53 -12.85 -8.66 6.59
C LYS A 53 -12.86 -7.63 5.46
N MET A 54 -13.73 -6.62 5.56
CA MET A 54 -13.79 -5.54 4.58
C MET A 54 -12.50 -4.71 4.56
N LEU A 55 -11.93 -4.40 5.73
CA LEU A 55 -10.67 -3.70 5.89
C LEU A 55 -9.50 -4.51 5.31
N LYS A 56 -9.41 -5.82 5.60
CA LYS A 56 -8.43 -6.72 4.97
C LYS A 56 -8.54 -6.71 3.45
N LYS A 57 -9.76 -6.73 2.92
CA LYS A 57 -10.01 -6.69 1.47
C LYS A 57 -9.59 -5.35 0.86
N LYS A 58 -9.90 -4.23 1.51
CA LYS A 58 -9.43 -2.89 1.11
C LYS A 58 -7.90 -2.78 1.18
N LYS A 59 -7.28 -3.28 2.25
CA LYS A 59 -5.83 -3.29 2.42
C LYS A 59 -5.14 -4.11 1.32
N LEU A 60 -5.73 -5.23 0.93
CA LEU A 60 -5.26 -6.02 -0.21
C LEU A 60 -5.34 -5.22 -1.52
N LEU A 61 -6.46 -4.53 -1.76
CA LEU A 61 -6.62 -3.66 -2.93
C LEU A 61 -5.58 -2.53 -2.94
N LEU A 62 -5.35 -1.85 -1.81
CA LEU A 62 -4.32 -0.82 -1.70
C LEU A 62 -2.94 -1.38 -2.00
N LYS A 63 -2.62 -2.58 -1.49
CA LYS A 63 -1.34 -3.24 -1.76
C LYS A 63 -1.18 -3.53 -3.25
N ASP A 64 -2.24 -3.99 -3.92
CA ASP A 64 -2.27 -4.22 -5.37
C ASP A 64 -2.09 -2.91 -6.16
N GLN A 65 -2.79 -1.84 -5.76
CA GLN A 65 -2.62 -0.52 -6.36
C GLN A 65 -1.20 0.02 -6.19
N MET A 66 -0.62 -0.10 -4.99
CA MET A 66 0.76 0.28 -4.72
C MET A 66 1.74 -0.52 -5.58
N TYR A 67 1.51 -1.83 -5.74
CA TYR A 67 2.33 -2.67 -6.61
C TYR A 67 2.22 -2.26 -8.09
N SER A 68 1.02 -1.96 -8.57
CA SER A 68 0.78 -1.48 -9.93
C SER A 68 1.51 -0.16 -10.22
N ILE A 69 1.50 0.77 -9.26
CA ILE A 69 2.24 2.03 -9.36
C ILE A 69 3.75 1.79 -9.37
N VAL A 70 4.25 0.92 -8.49
CA VAL A 70 5.66 0.52 -8.44
C VAL A 70 6.11 -0.09 -9.76
N GLN A 71 5.31 -0.99 -10.33
CA GLN A 71 5.58 -1.61 -11.63
C GLN A 71 5.55 -0.61 -12.78
N LYS A 72 4.58 0.32 -12.79
CA LYS A 72 4.54 1.40 -13.79
C LYS A 72 5.76 2.29 -13.71
N ALA A 73 6.12 2.77 -12.52
CA ALA A 73 7.28 3.63 -12.35
C ALA A 73 8.59 2.92 -12.72
N ARG A 74 8.72 1.63 -12.39
CA ARG A 74 9.86 0.82 -12.84
C ARG A 74 9.94 0.77 -14.37
N LYS A 75 8.80 0.56 -15.02
CA LYS A 75 8.72 0.52 -16.49
C LYS A 75 9.01 1.89 -17.12
N GLU A 76 8.44 2.98 -16.61
CA GLU A 76 8.68 4.35 -17.09
C GLU A 76 10.15 4.76 -16.93
N MET A 77 10.83 4.30 -15.87
CA MET A 77 12.27 4.51 -15.69
C MET A 77 13.12 3.72 -16.70
N GLU A 78 12.73 2.49 -17.04
CA GLU A 78 13.38 1.72 -18.09
C GLU A 78 13.13 2.33 -19.48
N GLU A 79 11.91 2.83 -19.74
CA GLU A 79 11.53 3.44 -21.02
C GLU A 79 12.16 4.82 -21.23
N SER A 80 12.42 5.60 -20.17
CA SER A 80 13.14 6.88 -20.25
C SER A 80 14.66 6.74 -20.41
N SER A 81 15.20 5.53 -20.26
CA SER A 81 16.63 5.25 -20.41
C SER A 81 17.02 4.76 -21.81
N CYS A 82 16.08 4.69 -22.75
CA CYS A 82 16.35 4.45 -24.18
C CYS A 82 16.37 5.77 -24.97
#